data_AF-A0A4Y8WNI9-F1
#
_entry.id   AF-A0A4Y8WNI9-F1
#
_cell.length_a   1.000
_cell.length_b   1.000
_cell.length_c   1.000
_cell.angle_alpha   90.00
_cell.angle_beta   90.00
_cell.angle_gamma   90.00
#
_symmetry.space_group_name_H-M   'P 1'
#
loop_
_entity.id
_entity.type
_entity.pdbx_description
1 polymer ?
#
loop_
_entity_poly.entity_id
_entity_poly.type
_entity_poly.pdbx_seq_one_letter_code
_entity_poly.pdbx_strand_id
1 'polypeptide(L)'
;IDWRPFQTLINKKLNKRAEAKGEPTYDGVLMFKILLLETWYNLSDRAVEERINDSISFGKFLDIDMEHVSPDHSTICRFRNAIVEKGLWDKLLSLLNKQLQRHGIMKIETGALVDASIVDSPYAPDGSVKIEVAEDREDTRSEEAKEEERSYQVKVG
;
A
#
# COMPACT_ATOMS: atom_id res chain seq x y z
N ILE A 1 -0.11 9.78 16.23
CA ILE A 1 -1.33 8.95 16.30
C ILE A 1 -1.04 7.78 17.24
N ASP A 2 -1.86 7.59 18.26
CA ASP A 2 -1.80 6.43 19.17
C ASP A 2 -2.61 5.27 18.57
N TRP A 3 -1.92 4.20 18.19
CA TRP A 3 -2.50 3.02 17.55
C TRP A 3 -3.02 1.97 18.53
N ARG A 4 -2.68 2.04 19.82
CA ARG A 4 -3.10 1.05 20.84
C ARG A 4 -4.63 0.89 20.95
N PRO A 5 -5.44 1.97 20.90
CA PRO A 5 -6.89 1.83 20.97
C PRO A 5 -7.49 1.17 19.73
N PHE A 6 -6.85 1.30 18.56
CA PHE A 6 -7.25 0.62 17.33
C PHE A 6 -7.04 -0.89 17.47
N GLN A 7 -5.84 -1.30 17.91
CA GLN A 7 -5.52 -2.71 18.13
C GLN A 7 -6.51 -3.36 19.11
N THR A 8 -6.80 -2.68 20.22
CA THR A 8 -7.78 -3.15 21.22
C THR A 8 -9.18 -3.33 20.61
N LEU A 9 -9.63 -2.37 19.80
CA LEU A 9 -10.94 -2.42 19.18
C LEU A 9 -11.05 -3.55 18.15
N ILE A 10 -10.00 -3.74 17.35
CA ILE A 10 -9.90 -4.79 16.33
C ILE A 10 -9.87 -6.16 17.00
N ASN A 11 -8.96 -6.38 17.95
CA ASN A 11 -8.82 -7.64 18.68
C ASN A 11 -10.11 -8.03 19.39
N LYS A 12 -10.76 -7.10 20.09
CA LYS A 12 -12.03 -7.36 20.80
C LYS A 12 -13.14 -7.88 19.89
N LYS A 13 -13.13 -7.51 18.61
CA LYS A 13 -14.25 -7.75 17.69
C LYS A 13 -13.95 -8.81 16.64
N LEU A 14 -12.68 -8.99 16.26
CA LEU A 14 -12.22 -10.00 15.30
C LEU A 14 -11.71 -11.28 15.98
N ASN A 15 -11.16 -11.24 17.20
CA ASN A 15 -10.62 -12.45 17.86
C ASN A 15 -11.67 -13.51 18.16
N LYS A 16 -12.95 -13.14 18.30
CA LYS A 16 -14.05 -14.11 18.43
C LYS A 16 -14.19 -15.08 17.24
N ARG A 17 -13.57 -14.77 16.08
CA ARG A 17 -13.58 -15.63 14.89
C ARG A 17 -12.19 -16.23 14.59
N ALA A 18 -11.11 -15.61 15.06
CA ALA A 18 -9.73 -16.07 14.88
C ALA A 18 -9.45 -17.39 15.62
N GLU A 19 -10.07 -17.60 16.79
CA GLU A 19 -9.97 -18.87 17.55
C GLU A 19 -10.51 -20.09 16.78
N ALA A 20 -11.33 -19.89 15.73
CA ALA A 20 -11.91 -20.99 14.95
C ALA A 20 -11.13 -21.36 13.67
N LYS A 21 -10.10 -20.58 13.26
CA LYS A 21 -9.46 -20.79 11.94
C LYS A 21 -7.95 -20.59 11.86
N GLY A 22 -7.26 -20.46 12.99
CA GLY A 22 -5.83 -20.22 13.03
C GLY A 22 -5.52 -18.73 13.18
N GLU A 23 -4.42 -18.46 13.87
CA GLU A 23 -3.91 -17.17 14.32
C GLU A 23 -3.99 -16.06 13.24
N PRO A 24 -4.26 -14.78 13.60
CA PRO A 24 -4.15 -13.69 12.64
C PRO A 24 -2.68 -13.60 12.20
N THR A 25 -2.39 -13.95 10.95
CA THR A 25 -1.03 -13.93 10.38
C THR A 25 -0.42 -12.52 10.35
N TYR A 26 -1.24 -11.48 10.47
CA TYR A 26 -0.82 -10.07 10.44
C TYR A 26 -1.49 -9.25 11.54
N ASP A 27 -0.77 -8.25 12.07
CA ASP A 27 -1.30 -7.33 13.07
C ASP A 27 -2.50 -6.54 12.53
N GLY A 28 -3.55 -6.42 13.33
CA GLY A 28 -4.78 -5.73 12.95
C GLY A 28 -4.55 -4.24 12.65
N VAL A 29 -3.58 -3.61 13.33
CA VAL A 29 -3.21 -2.21 13.05
C VAL A 29 -2.54 -2.09 11.68
N LEU A 30 -1.60 -2.98 11.36
CA LEU A 30 -0.95 -3.03 10.05
C LEU A 30 -2.00 -3.13 8.94
N MET A 31 -2.90 -4.10 9.05
CA MET A 31 -3.98 -4.30 8.07
C MET A 31 -4.89 -3.08 7.96
N PHE A 32 -5.22 -2.41 9.07
CA PHE A 32 -6.01 -1.18 9.04
C PHE A 32 -5.28 -0.02 8.35
N LYS A 33 -3.97 0.14 8.58
CA LYS A 33 -3.16 1.14 7.89
C LYS A 33 -3.13 0.91 6.37
N ILE A 34 -3.09 -0.35 5.92
CA ILE A 34 -3.19 -0.69 4.49
C ILE A 34 -4.53 -0.20 3.91
N LEU A 35 -5.65 -0.44 4.60
CA LEU A 35 -6.96 0.05 4.15
C LEU A 35 -7.03 1.59 4.09
N LEU A 36 -6.31 2.30 4.97
CA LEU A 36 -6.20 3.76 4.89
C LEU A 36 -5.45 4.19 3.62
N LEU A 37 -4.35 3.50 3.27
CA LEU A 37 -3.63 3.77 2.03
C LEU A 37 -4.49 3.51 0.79
N GLU A 38 -5.27 2.43 0.78
CA GLU A 38 -6.26 2.17 -0.28
C GLU A 38 -7.26 3.31 -0.42
N THR A 39 -7.78 3.80 0.71
CA THR A 39 -8.77 4.88 0.73
C THR A 39 -8.16 6.21 0.27
N TRP A 40 -6.96 6.55 0.75
CA TRP A 40 -6.33 7.83 0.47
C TRP A 40 -5.77 7.97 -0.94
N TYR A 41 -5.27 6.87 -1.50
CA TYR A 41 -4.71 6.83 -2.85
C TYR A 41 -5.68 6.23 -3.89
N ASN A 42 -6.90 5.88 -3.46
CA ASN A 42 -7.93 5.22 -4.28
C ASN A 42 -7.38 3.97 -5.02
N LEU A 43 -6.68 3.10 -4.28
CA LEU A 43 -6.03 1.90 -4.81
C LEU A 43 -6.92 0.66 -4.62
N SER A 44 -6.79 -0.30 -5.53
CA SER A 44 -7.34 -1.64 -5.35
C SER A 44 -6.46 -2.48 -4.42
N ASP A 45 -6.99 -3.60 -3.90
CA ASP A 45 -6.23 -4.55 -3.06
C ASP A 45 -4.91 -4.99 -3.70
N ARG A 46 -4.91 -5.21 -5.02
CA ARG A 46 -3.72 -5.61 -5.78
C ARG A 46 -2.76 -4.46 -6.01
N ALA A 47 -3.29 -3.26 -6.29
CA ALA A 47 -2.47 -2.09 -6.48
C ALA A 47 -1.78 -1.64 -5.17
N VAL A 48 -2.44 -1.77 -4.02
CA VAL A 48 -1.80 -1.46 -2.73
C VAL A 48 -0.74 -2.50 -2.38
N GLU A 49 -0.98 -3.79 -2.65
CA GLU A 49 0.01 -4.87 -2.49
C GLU A 49 1.30 -4.56 -3.29
N GLU A 50 1.15 -4.25 -4.58
CA GLU A 50 2.28 -3.87 -5.45
C GLU A 50 3.01 -2.61 -4.92
N ARG A 51 2.26 -1.58 -4.53
CA ARG A 51 2.84 -0.32 -4.00
C ARG A 51 3.57 -0.49 -2.68
N ILE A 52 3.14 -1.40 -1.81
CA ILE A 52 3.84 -1.70 -0.56
C ILE A 52 5.22 -2.28 -0.84
N ASN A 53 5.33 -3.17 -1.84
CA ASN A 53 6.60 -3.78 -2.22
C ASN A 53 7.54 -2.79 -2.94
N ASP A 54 6.99 -1.84 -3.70
CA ASP A 54 7.80 -0.94 -4.54
C ASP A 54 8.10 0.42 -3.90
N SER A 55 7.38 0.83 -2.85
CA SER A 55 7.47 2.19 -2.29
C SER A 55 7.97 2.20 -0.85
N ILE A 56 9.17 2.77 -0.66
CA ILE A 56 9.76 3.04 0.67
C ILE A 56 8.81 3.89 1.54
N SER A 57 8.05 4.81 0.95
CA SER A 57 7.11 5.66 1.69
C SER A 57 5.95 4.84 2.29
N PHE A 58 5.48 3.82 1.57
CA PHE A 58 4.42 2.93 2.05
C PHE A 58 4.98 2.03 3.16
N GLY A 59 6.15 1.42 2.96
CA GLY A 59 6.83 0.63 3.99
C GLY A 59 7.06 1.41 5.29
N LYS A 60 7.57 2.64 5.19
CA LYS A 60 7.77 3.54 6.33
C LYS A 60 6.48 3.87 7.08
N PHE A 61 5.36 4.06 6.40
CA PHE A 61 4.08 4.33 7.05
C PHE A 61 3.53 3.08 7.77
N LEU A 62 3.75 1.91 7.18
CA LEU A 62 3.32 0.63 7.72
C LEU A 62 4.18 0.13 8.87
N ASP A 63 5.34 0.76 9.13
CA ASP A 63 6.36 0.31 10.07
C ASP A 63 6.86 -1.11 9.74
N ILE A 64 6.94 -1.44 8.45
CA ILE A 64 7.49 -2.71 7.97
C ILE A 64 8.87 -2.47 7.34
N ASP A 65 9.83 -3.33 7.69
CA ASP A 65 11.12 -3.38 7.01
C ASP A 65 10.94 -3.98 5.60
N MET A 66 11.82 -3.64 4.65
CA MET A 66 11.75 -4.16 3.27
C MET A 66 11.84 -5.71 3.17
N GLU A 67 12.28 -6.38 4.24
CA GLU A 67 12.34 -7.84 4.34
C GLU A 67 11.00 -8.46 4.78
N HIS A 68 10.02 -7.65 5.19
CA HIS A 68 8.73 -8.14 5.63
C HIS A 68 7.80 -8.40 4.44
N VAL A 69 7.24 -9.61 4.38
CA VAL A 69 6.33 -10.00 3.30
C VAL A 69 5.04 -9.18 3.42
N SER A 70 4.71 -8.42 2.38
CA SER A 70 3.42 -7.71 2.29
C SER A 70 2.27 -8.73 2.33
N PRO A 71 1.17 -8.44 3.05
CA PRO A 71 -0.06 -9.21 2.92
C PRO A 71 -0.50 -9.25 1.45
N ASP A 72 -0.92 -10.42 0.99
CA ASP A 72 -1.50 -10.56 -0.35
C ASP A 72 -2.86 -9.85 -0.42
N HIS A 73 -3.27 -9.45 -1.63
CA HIS A 73 -4.57 -8.83 -1.88
C HIS A 73 -5.74 -9.65 -1.33
N SER A 74 -5.60 -10.99 -1.28
CA SER A 74 -6.63 -11.87 -0.75
C SER A 74 -6.81 -11.73 0.77
N THR A 75 -5.72 -11.51 1.51
CA THR A 75 -5.74 -11.25 2.95
C THR A 75 -6.29 -9.86 3.26
N ILE A 76 -5.93 -8.86 2.46
CA ILE A 76 -6.46 -7.49 2.57
C ILE A 76 -7.98 -7.48 2.38
N CYS A 77 -8.46 -8.12 1.31
CA CYS A 77 -9.90 -8.22 1.03
C CYS A 77 -10.66 -8.95 2.15
N ARG A 78 -10.14 -10.08 2.66
CA ARG A 78 -10.76 -10.80 3.78
C ARG A 78 -10.86 -9.95 5.04
N PHE A 79 -9.81 -9.19 5.35
CA PHE A 79 -9.78 -8.31 6.50
C PHE A 79 -10.77 -7.15 6.35
N ARG A 80 -10.83 -6.50 5.18
CA ARG A 80 -11.80 -5.45 4.87
C ARG A 80 -13.23 -5.94 5.09
N ASN A 81 -13.57 -7.10 4.52
CA ASN A 81 -14.89 -7.71 4.67
C ASN A 81 -15.20 -7.98 6.15
N ALA A 82 -14.25 -8.52 6.92
CA ALA A 82 -14.44 -8.78 8.34
C ALA A 82 -14.69 -7.49 9.16
N ILE A 83 -14.02 -6.39 8.83
CA ILE A 83 -14.24 -5.08 9.48
C ILE A 83 -15.60 -4.50 9.11
N VAL A 84 -15.99 -4.56 7.84
CA VAL A 84 -17.26 -4.03 7.33
C VAL A 84 -18.43 -4.81 7.90
N GLU A 85 -18.38 -6.15 7.87
CA GLU A 85 -19.41 -7.04 8.47
C GLU A 85 -19.65 -6.73 9.95
N LYS A 86 -18.62 -6.28 10.68
CA LYS A 86 -18.69 -5.98 12.11
C LYS A 86 -19.01 -4.50 12.40
N GLY A 87 -19.19 -3.67 11.38
CA GLY A 87 -19.41 -2.22 11.52
C GLY A 87 -18.28 -1.55 12.30
N LEU A 88 -17.04 -1.97 12.04
CA LEU A 88 -15.85 -1.44 12.70
C LEU A 88 -15.22 -0.28 11.92
N TRP A 89 -15.43 -0.24 10.61
CA TRP A 89 -14.84 0.77 9.72
C TRP A 89 -15.11 2.20 10.23
N ASP A 90 -16.38 2.55 10.42
CA ASP A 90 -16.78 3.88 10.88
C ASP A 90 -16.23 4.21 12.27
N LYS A 91 -16.10 3.20 13.15
CA LYS A 91 -15.58 3.40 14.51
C LYS A 91 -14.09 3.67 14.50
N LEU A 92 -13.35 2.94 13.67
CA LEU A 92 -11.90 3.13 13.49
C LEU A 92 -11.61 4.48 12.84
N LEU A 93 -12.36 4.85 11.79
CA LEU A 93 -12.23 6.17 11.17
C LEU A 93 -12.61 7.32 12.12
N SER A 94 -13.70 7.17 12.89
CA SER A 94 -14.07 8.17 13.91
C SER A 94 -12.97 8.34 14.97
N LEU A 95 -12.35 7.24 15.40
CA LEU A 95 -11.22 7.27 16.34
C LEU A 95 -10.01 7.99 15.73
N LEU A 96 -9.68 7.71 14.47
CA LEU A 96 -8.59 8.36 13.73
C LEU A 96 -8.85 9.87 13.60
N ASN A 97 -10.04 10.25 13.15
CA ASN A 97 -10.42 11.66 12.99
C ASN A 97 -10.37 12.41 14.32
N LYS A 98 -10.82 11.81 15.43
CA LYS A 98 -10.69 12.39 16.77
C LYS A 98 -9.24 12.60 17.20
N GLN A 99 -8.31 11.75 16.76
CA GLN A 99 -6.89 11.95 17.03
C GLN A 99 -6.31 13.04 16.14
N LEU A 100 -6.63 13.05 14.85
CA LEU A 100 -6.17 14.06 13.90
C LEU A 100 -6.64 15.47 14.28
N GLN A 101 -7.89 15.62 14.73
CA GLN A 101 -8.43 16.88 15.26
C GLN A 101 -7.66 17.36 16.51
N ARG A 102 -7.36 16.45 17.45
CA ARG A 102 -6.59 16.79 18.66
C ARG A 102 -5.18 17.27 18.35
N HIS A 103 -4.57 16.74 17.30
CA HIS A 103 -3.25 17.17 16.83
C HIS A 103 -3.30 18.45 15.96
N GLY A 104 -4.47 19.05 15.76
CA GLY A 104 -4.63 20.28 14.97
C GLY A 104 -4.49 20.10 13.46
N ILE A 105 -4.42 18.84 12.98
CA ILE A 105 -4.22 18.51 11.57
C ILE A 105 -5.52 18.68 10.78
N MET A 106 -6.68 18.50 11.42
CA MET A 106 -8.00 18.72 10.83
C MET A 106 -8.72 19.87 11.56
N LYS A 107 -8.65 21.08 11.01
CA LYS A 107 -9.62 22.16 11.31
C LYS A 107 -10.77 22.08 10.32
N ILE A 108 -11.79 21.27 10.60
CA ILE A 108 -13.07 21.35 9.86
C ILE A 108 -14.22 21.21 10.86
N GLU A 109 -15.04 22.26 10.91
CA GLU A 109 -16.30 22.34 11.61
C GLU A 109 -17.31 21.37 10.99
N THR A 110 -18.03 20.68 11.87
CA THR A 110 -19.21 19.82 11.67
C THR A 110 -19.89 19.95 10.30
N GLY A 111 -19.72 18.98 9.39
CA GLY A 111 -20.57 18.91 8.19
C GLY A 111 -20.13 18.00 7.04
N ALA A 112 -18.85 17.69 6.87
CA ALA A 112 -18.36 16.84 5.77
C ALA A 112 -17.69 15.59 6.33
N LEU A 113 -18.49 14.55 6.58
CA LEU A 113 -17.98 13.22 6.89
C LEU A 113 -17.50 12.61 5.57
N VAL A 114 -16.19 12.37 5.47
CA VAL A 114 -15.49 11.67 4.37
C VAL A 114 -15.28 12.48 3.09
N ASP A 115 -14.18 13.22 3.04
CA ASP A 115 -13.20 13.14 1.94
C ASP A 115 -11.89 13.73 2.47
N ALA A 116 -10.92 12.87 2.78
CA ALA A 116 -9.54 13.31 2.99
C ALA A 116 -8.78 12.91 1.73
N SER A 117 -9.02 13.65 0.65
CA SER A 117 -8.11 13.68 -0.48
C SER A 117 -6.73 14.12 0.02
N ILE A 118 -5.72 13.30 -0.23
CA ILE A 118 -4.33 13.70 -0.02
C ILE A 118 -4.09 14.93 -0.90
N VAL A 119 -3.90 16.09 -0.28
CA VAL A 119 -3.43 17.27 -0.99
C VAL A 119 -1.93 17.11 -1.15
N ASP A 120 -1.45 17.15 -2.39
CA ASP A 120 -0.02 17.10 -2.68
C ASP A 120 0.71 18.19 -1.89
N SER A 121 1.84 17.80 -1.30
CA SER A 121 2.66 18.69 -0.48
C SER A 121 3.13 19.89 -1.34
N PRO A 122 3.12 21.14 -0.80
CA PRO A 122 3.64 22.31 -1.52
C PRO A 122 5.15 22.24 -1.80
N TYR A 123 5.82 21.20 -1.29
CA TYR A 123 7.23 20.88 -1.56
C TYR A 123 7.37 19.59 -2.39
N ALA A 124 6.46 19.32 -3.32
CA ALA A 124 6.79 18.45 -4.43
C ALA A 124 7.96 19.10 -5.20
N PRO A 125 9.05 18.37 -5.52
CA PRO A 125 10.05 18.91 -6.43
C PRO A 125 9.33 19.25 -7.74
N ASP A 126 9.40 20.52 -8.16
CA ASP A 126 8.92 20.98 -9.46
C ASP A 126 9.83 20.42 -10.56
N GLY A 127 9.60 19.15 -10.85
CA GLY A 127 10.29 18.43 -11.88
C GLY A 127 9.38 17.29 -12.30
N SER A 128 8.89 17.37 -13.53
CA SER A 128 8.55 16.17 -14.27
C SER A 128 9.68 15.17 -14.03
N VAL A 129 9.37 14.01 -13.43
CA VAL A 129 10.32 12.90 -13.40
C VAL A 129 10.48 12.47 -14.85
N LYS A 130 11.38 13.12 -15.57
CA LYS A 130 11.93 12.62 -16.81
C LYS A 130 12.73 11.40 -16.41
N ILE A 131 12.09 10.25 -16.50
CA ILE A 131 12.81 8.99 -16.59
C ILE A 131 13.52 9.07 -17.94
N GLU A 132 14.78 9.52 -17.93
CA GLU A 132 15.66 9.30 -19.07
C GLU A 132 15.85 7.79 -19.15
N VAL A 133 15.05 7.16 -20.03
CA VAL A 133 15.35 5.83 -20.52
C VAL A 133 16.69 5.97 -21.22
N ALA A 134 17.75 5.46 -20.59
CA ALA A 134 19.04 5.34 -21.26
C ALA A 134 18.80 4.59 -22.57
N GLU A 135 19.10 5.20 -23.71
CA GLU A 135 19.11 4.48 -24.98
C GLU A 135 20.06 3.29 -24.82
N ASP A 136 19.55 2.10 -25.14
CA ASP A 136 20.36 0.90 -25.21
C ASP A 136 21.59 1.21 -26.06
N ARG A 137 22.76 0.95 -25.46
CA ARG A 137 24.08 1.17 -26.05
C ARG A 137 24.06 0.66 -27.50
N GLU A 138 24.33 1.55 -28.46
CA GLU A 138 24.45 1.15 -29.86
C GLU A 138 25.43 -0.02 -29.99
N ASP A 139 24.97 -1.07 -30.66
CA ASP A 139 25.74 -2.28 -30.88
C ASP A 139 26.83 -2.02 -31.93
N THR A 140 28.00 -1.58 -31.46
CA THR A 140 29.18 -1.28 -32.29
C THR A 140 29.87 -2.54 -32.83
N ARG A 141 29.24 -3.71 -32.76
CA ARG A 141 29.77 -4.95 -33.35
C ARG A 141 29.78 -4.85 -34.89
N SER A 142 30.87 -5.29 -35.50
CA SER A 142 31.02 -5.37 -36.97
C SER A 142 29.87 -6.18 -37.59
N GLU A 143 29.47 -5.83 -38.81
CA GLU A 143 28.41 -6.54 -39.55
C GLU A 143 28.74 -8.04 -39.71
N GLU A 144 30.02 -8.39 -39.81
CA GLU A 144 30.51 -9.77 -39.85
C GLU A 144 30.11 -10.57 -38.59
N ALA A 145 30.18 -9.96 -37.40
CA ALA A 145 29.81 -10.62 -36.15
C ALA A 145 28.30 -10.82 -36.00
N LYS A 146 27.49 -9.94 -36.61
CA LYS A 146 26.02 -10.06 -36.63
C LYS A 146 25.54 -11.12 -37.62
N GLU A 147 26.25 -11.28 -38.74
CA GLU A 147 25.98 -12.32 -39.73
C GLU A 147 26.34 -13.72 -39.23
N GLU A 148 27.44 -13.85 -38.48
CA GLU A 148 27.81 -15.11 -37.83
C GLU A 148 26.70 -15.58 -36.88
N GLU A 149 26.20 -14.72 -35.98
CA GLU A 149 25.10 -15.03 -35.05
C GLU A 149 23.82 -15.50 -35.78
N ARG A 150 23.43 -14.83 -36.88
CA ARG A 150 22.29 -15.26 -37.70
C ARG A 150 22.52 -16.62 -38.33
N SER A 151 23.74 -16.92 -38.77
CA SER A 151 24.09 -18.21 -39.36
C SER A 151 24.03 -19.36 -38.35
N TYR A 152 24.34 -19.10 -37.07
CA TYR A 152 24.20 -20.08 -35.99
C TYR A 152 22.73 -20.33 -35.66
N GLN A 153 21.90 -19.29 -35.59
CA GLN A 153 20.48 -19.43 -35.22
C GLN A 153 19.64 -20.18 -36.25
N VAL A 154 19.98 -20.10 -37.54
CA VAL A 154 19.31 -20.89 -38.61
C VAL A 154 19.70 -22.37 -38.55
N LYS A 155 20.85 -22.72 -37.97
CA LYS A 155 21.34 -24.11 -37.89
C LYS A 155 20.77 -24.93 -36.73
N VAL A 156 20.12 -24.29 -35.75
CA VAL A 156 19.59 -24.96 -34.55
C VAL A 156 18.05 -25.01 -34.51
N GLY A 157 17.39 -24.60 -35.58
CA GLY A 157 15.93 -24.69 -35.76
C GLY A 157 15.51 -25.90 -36.56
#